data_AF-A0A800MFY9-F1
#
_entry.id   AF-A0A800MFY9-F1
#
_cell.length_a   1.000
_cell.length_b   1.000
_cell.length_c   1.000
_cell.angle_alpha   90.00
_cell.angle_beta   90.00
_cell.angle_gamma   90.00
#
_symmetry.space_group_name_H-M   'P 1'
#
loop_
_entity.id
_entity.type
_entity.pdbx_description
1 polymer ?
#
loop_
_entity_poly.entity_id
_entity_poly.type
_entity_poly.pdbx_seq_one_letter_code
_entity_poly.pdbx_strand_id
1 'polypeptide(L)'
;MVPLGQFRLQHFSRQHPIPMLQTFQPLIHAASDLDLDNPDAAQAELTRRLDPQGPAGKAVTQALETLLSEGKLATRGELPVRWGRVSKASAESNDFSIDVVHMNGAGPKHTHGRGEINWCVSLSGEPTFDGHPPGWVVLPPGSTHVPTVAGGEMMIVYLLPGGEVEFH
;
A
#
# COMPACT_ATOMS: atom_id res chain seq x y z
N MET A 1 33.30 50.94 23.11
CA MET A 1 33.31 49.78 24.02
C MET A 1 32.01 49.01 23.76
N VAL A 2 32.12 47.90 23.00
CA VAL A 2 31.22 46.74 22.71
C VAL A 2 29.69 46.95 22.51
N PRO A 3 29.05 46.35 21.47
CA PRO A 3 27.78 46.83 20.90
C PRO A 3 26.52 46.00 21.26
N LEU A 4 25.35 46.57 20.89
CA LEU A 4 23.99 46.03 20.95
C LEU A 4 23.86 44.62 20.36
N GLY A 5 23.33 43.68 21.16
CA GLY A 5 23.00 42.32 20.74
C GLY A 5 21.69 42.25 19.95
N GLN A 6 21.79 41.79 18.70
CA GLN A 6 20.64 41.33 17.91
C GLN A 6 20.15 39.97 18.44
N PHE A 7 18.90 39.91 18.90
CA PHE A 7 18.21 38.65 19.11
C PHE A 7 17.82 38.06 17.75
N ARG A 8 18.52 37.01 17.33
CA ARG A 8 18.19 36.23 16.14
C ARG A 8 17.13 35.19 16.52
N LEU A 9 15.92 35.34 15.97
CA LEU A 9 14.90 34.30 15.91
C LEU A 9 15.50 33.03 15.26
N GLN A 10 15.57 31.93 16.00
CA GLN A 10 15.87 30.62 15.43
C GLN A 10 14.56 29.87 15.21
N HIS A 11 14.02 29.96 13.99
CA HIS A 11 13.13 28.95 13.45
C HIS A 11 13.98 27.88 12.78
N PHE A 12 14.01 26.67 13.34
CA PHE A 12 14.28 25.44 12.58
C PHE A 12 13.61 24.26 13.29
N SER A 13 12.30 24.08 13.06
CA SER A 13 11.73 22.73 13.19
C SER A 13 12.16 21.97 11.94
N ARG A 14 13.30 21.27 12.03
CA ARG A 14 13.63 20.21 11.07
C ARG A 14 12.60 19.11 11.30
N GLN A 15 11.52 19.11 10.53
CA GLN A 15 10.69 17.93 10.40
C GLN A 15 11.60 16.82 9.90
N HIS A 16 11.92 15.88 10.78
CA HIS A 16 12.59 14.66 10.35
C HIS A 16 11.61 13.96 9.40
N PRO A 17 12.03 13.59 8.18
CA PRO A 17 11.15 12.86 7.29
C PRO A 17 10.68 11.60 8.02
N ILE A 18 9.37 11.47 8.18
CA ILE A 18 8.71 10.24 8.62
C ILE A 18 9.27 9.11 7.74
N PRO A 19 9.90 8.06 8.30
CA PRO A 19 10.34 6.91 7.52
C PRO A 19 9.18 6.38 6.67
N MET A 20 9.41 6.14 5.38
CA MET A 20 8.36 5.77 4.41
C MET A 20 7.44 4.64 4.92
N LEU A 21 8.01 3.66 5.62
CA LEU A 21 7.28 2.54 6.20
C LEU A 21 6.22 2.96 7.24
N GLN A 22 6.40 4.08 7.96
CA GLN A 22 5.41 4.56 8.93
C GLN A 22 4.07 4.90 8.29
N THR A 23 4.05 5.34 7.03
CA THR A 23 2.80 5.57 6.27
C THR A 23 1.99 4.27 6.09
N PHE A 24 2.66 3.11 6.10
CA PHE A 24 2.04 1.81 5.90
C PHE A 24 1.65 1.10 7.20
N GLN A 25 2.05 1.63 8.36
CA GLN A 25 1.80 0.96 9.65
C GLN A 25 0.31 0.71 9.96
N PRO A 26 -0.63 1.59 9.62
CA PRO A 26 -2.05 1.28 9.79
C PRO A 26 -2.49 0.04 8.98
N LEU A 27 -1.96 -0.12 7.77
CA LEU A 27 -2.25 -1.28 6.92
C LEU A 27 -1.63 -2.56 7.52
N ILE A 28 -0.35 -2.48 7.93
CA ILE A 28 0.38 -3.58 8.56
C ILE A 28 -0.36 -4.07 9.81
N HIS A 29 -0.73 -3.14 10.70
CA HIS A 29 -1.46 -3.46 11.92
C HIS A 29 -2.83 -4.09 11.64
N ALA A 30 -3.58 -3.58 10.65
CA ALA A 30 -4.87 -4.16 10.27
C ALA A 30 -4.71 -5.59 9.74
N ALA A 31 -3.70 -5.83 8.92
CA ALA A 31 -3.41 -7.09 8.24
C ALA A 31 -2.79 -8.19 9.13
N SER A 32 -2.31 -7.82 10.32
CA SER A 32 -1.57 -8.73 11.20
C SER A 32 -2.45 -9.86 11.73
N ASP A 33 -1.89 -11.08 11.84
CA ASP A 33 -2.53 -12.25 12.45
C ASP A 33 -3.89 -12.62 11.85
N LEU A 34 -4.03 -12.51 10.53
CA LEU A 34 -5.21 -12.94 9.79
C LEU A 34 -5.03 -14.33 9.19
N ASP A 35 -6.08 -15.13 9.24
CA ASP A 35 -6.22 -16.35 8.46
C ASP A 35 -6.71 -15.99 7.05
N LEU A 36 -5.90 -16.30 6.03
CA LEU A 36 -6.19 -15.99 4.63
C LEU A 36 -6.86 -17.15 3.89
N ASP A 37 -7.05 -18.32 4.53
CA ASP A 37 -7.79 -19.43 3.93
C ASP A 37 -9.29 -19.12 3.76
N ASN A 38 -9.79 -18.10 4.47
CA ASN A 38 -11.13 -17.55 4.31
C ASN A 38 -11.09 -16.05 3.94
N PRO A 39 -10.95 -15.71 2.64
CA PRO A 39 -10.84 -14.34 2.17
C PRO A 39 -11.98 -13.41 2.61
N ASP A 40 -13.23 -13.89 2.61
CA ASP A 40 -14.39 -13.08 3.00
C ASP A 40 -14.32 -12.69 4.48
N ALA A 41 -13.97 -13.65 5.35
CA ALA A 41 -13.80 -13.38 6.77
C ALA A 41 -12.62 -12.44 7.05
N ALA A 42 -11.50 -12.65 6.35
CA ALA A 42 -10.32 -11.78 6.43
C ALA A 42 -10.67 -10.34 5.99
N GLN A 43 -11.37 -10.17 4.86
CA GLN A 43 -11.78 -8.88 4.34
C GLN A 43 -12.76 -8.16 5.28
N ALA A 44 -13.69 -8.88 5.90
CA ALA A 44 -14.60 -8.33 6.89
C ALA A 44 -13.83 -7.82 8.13
N GLU A 45 -12.87 -8.60 8.62
CA GLU A 45 -12.05 -8.22 9.77
C GLU A 45 -11.11 -7.05 9.46
N LEU A 46 -10.49 -7.04 8.27
CA LEU A 46 -9.72 -5.90 7.77
C LEU A 46 -10.55 -4.62 7.74
N THR A 47 -11.77 -4.68 7.22
CA THR A 47 -12.69 -3.54 7.17
C THR A 47 -13.09 -3.10 8.58
N ARG A 48 -13.31 -4.03 9.51
CA ARG A 48 -13.58 -3.71 10.91
C ARG A 48 -12.40 -3.01 11.60
N ARG A 49 -11.17 -3.43 11.31
CA ARG A 49 -9.92 -2.87 11.88
C ARG A 49 -9.55 -1.53 11.26
N LEU A 50 -9.74 -1.39 9.95
CA LEU A 50 -9.44 -0.20 9.18
C LEU A 50 -10.42 -0.09 8.01
N ASP A 51 -11.53 0.61 8.23
CA ASP A 51 -12.53 0.88 7.20
C ASP A 51 -11.94 1.85 6.14
N PRO A 52 -11.87 1.46 4.85
CA PRO A 52 -11.46 2.35 3.76
C PRO A 52 -12.25 3.66 3.68
N GLN A 53 -13.52 3.65 4.09
CA GLN A 53 -14.40 4.83 4.08
C GLN A 53 -14.35 5.62 5.40
N GLY A 54 -13.79 5.03 6.45
CA GLY A 54 -13.61 5.65 7.75
C GLY A 54 -12.53 6.74 7.74
N PRO A 55 -12.49 7.62 8.77
CA PRO A 55 -11.50 8.69 8.85
C PRO A 55 -10.04 8.21 8.78
N ALA A 56 -9.73 7.09 9.42
CA ALA A 56 -8.38 6.51 9.41
C ALA A 56 -8.00 5.93 8.04
N GLY A 57 -8.91 5.20 7.39
CA GLY A 57 -8.68 4.68 6.03
C GLY A 57 -8.47 5.80 5.01
N LYS A 58 -9.29 6.85 5.08
CA LYS A 58 -9.12 8.06 4.25
C LYS A 58 -7.78 8.75 4.46
N ALA A 59 -7.31 8.85 5.71
CA ALA A 59 -6.01 9.45 6.00
C ALA A 59 -4.84 8.64 5.42
N VAL A 60 -4.91 7.30 5.47
CA VAL A 60 -3.92 6.41 4.83
C VAL A 60 -3.94 6.59 3.32
N THR A 61 -5.13 6.55 2.70
CA THR A 61 -5.30 6.75 1.25
C THR A 61 -4.71 8.09 0.80
N GLN A 62 -5.04 9.19 1.48
CA GLN A 62 -4.52 10.51 1.14
C GLN A 62 -2.99 10.59 1.26
N ALA A 63 -2.40 9.94 2.27
CA ALA A 63 -0.95 9.89 2.42
C ALA A 63 -0.28 9.09 1.29
N LEU A 64 -0.86 7.97 0.88
CA LEU A 64 -0.36 7.16 -0.22
C LEU A 64 -0.47 7.88 -1.57
N GLU A 65 -1.60 8.56 -1.84
CA GLU A 65 -1.79 9.39 -3.03
C GLU A 65 -0.75 10.53 -3.10
N THR A 66 -0.49 11.17 -1.96
CA THR A 66 0.56 12.19 -1.86
C THR A 66 1.92 11.60 -2.24
N LEU A 67 2.31 10.46 -1.64
CA LEU A 67 3.58 9.80 -1.97
C LEU A 67 3.67 9.36 -3.43
N LEU A 68 2.57 8.89 -4.03
CA LEU A 68 2.52 8.52 -5.44
C LEU A 68 2.72 9.74 -6.35
N SER A 69 2.00 10.84 -6.09
CA SER A 69 2.11 12.08 -6.87
C SER A 69 3.49 12.75 -6.76
N GLU A 70 4.18 12.58 -5.63
CA GLU A 70 5.56 13.03 -5.43
C GLU A 70 6.60 12.11 -6.09
N GLY A 71 6.16 11.03 -6.77
CA GLY A 71 7.05 10.08 -7.43
C GLY A 71 7.88 9.23 -6.47
N LYS A 72 7.37 8.99 -5.25
CA LYS A 72 8.05 8.17 -4.22
C LYS A 72 7.58 6.71 -4.22
N LEU A 73 6.40 6.43 -4.77
CA LEU A 73 5.83 5.08 -4.93
C LEU A 73 5.72 4.71 -6.41
N ALA A 74 5.67 3.41 -6.70
CA ALA A 74 5.54 2.87 -8.05
C ALA A 74 6.51 3.52 -9.07
N THR A 75 7.80 3.60 -8.72
CA THR A 75 8.81 4.39 -9.46
C THR A 75 9.47 3.65 -10.62
N ARG A 76 9.11 2.39 -10.84
CA ARG A 76 9.67 1.52 -11.90
C ARG A 76 8.58 1.06 -12.84
N GLY A 77 8.97 0.70 -14.07
CA GLY A 77 8.05 0.26 -15.11
C GLY A 77 7.30 1.42 -15.76
N GLU A 78 6.31 1.07 -16.57
CA GLU A 78 5.43 1.95 -17.34
C GLU A 78 4.02 1.38 -17.26
N LEU A 79 2.99 2.18 -17.53
CA LEU A 79 1.64 1.63 -17.66
C LEU A 79 1.63 0.54 -18.77
N PRO A 80 0.98 -0.62 -18.56
CA PRO A 80 -0.12 -0.83 -17.61
C PRO A 80 0.27 -1.18 -16.18
N VAL A 81 1.56 -1.33 -15.86
CA VAL A 81 2.03 -1.65 -14.50
C VAL A 81 3.30 -0.89 -14.15
N ARG A 82 3.14 0.14 -13.31
CA ARG A 82 4.24 0.72 -12.55
C ARG A 82 4.31 0.06 -11.18
N TRP A 83 5.50 -0.14 -10.63
CA TRP A 83 5.71 -0.87 -9.38
C TRP A 83 6.89 -0.33 -8.58
N GLY A 84 6.93 -0.63 -7.29
CA GLY A 84 8.04 -0.28 -6.41
C GLY A 84 7.94 -0.93 -5.05
N ARG A 85 9.07 -1.44 -4.55
CA ARG A 85 9.17 -2.03 -3.21
C ARG A 85 9.34 -0.96 -2.15
N VAL A 86 8.45 -0.98 -1.17
CA VAL A 86 8.54 -0.15 0.03
C VAL A 86 9.35 -0.86 1.11
N SER A 87 9.06 -2.15 1.34
CA SER A 87 9.76 -2.96 2.33
C SER A 87 9.89 -4.41 1.86
N LYS A 88 10.99 -5.05 2.23
CA LYS A 88 11.05 -6.52 2.24
C LYS A 88 10.33 -7.03 3.50
N ALA A 89 9.98 -8.32 3.51
CA ALA A 89 9.58 -9.02 4.73
C ALA A 89 10.66 -8.85 5.81
N SER A 90 10.24 -8.35 6.97
CA SER A 90 11.11 -8.03 8.10
C SER A 90 10.29 -7.94 9.38
N ALA A 91 10.95 -7.91 10.53
CA ALA A 91 10.26 -7.69 11.80
C ALA A 91 9.52 -6.34 11.86
N GLU A 92 10.06 -5.29 11.23
CA GLU A 92 9.45 -3.94 11.21
C GLU A 92 8.16 -3.87 10.38
N SER A 93 8.05 -4.74 9.38
CA SER A 93 6.87 -4.86 8.51
C SER A 93 5.95 -6.00 8.92
N ASN A 94 6.11 -6.57 10.12
CA ASN A 94 5.40 -7.76 10.59
C ASN A 94 5.43 -8.94 9.58
N ASP A 95 6.62 -9.24 9.05
CA ASP A 95 6.87 -10.28 8.05
C ASP A 95 6.20 -10.05 6.68
N PHE A 96 5.61 -8.88 6.42
CA PHE A 96 5.11 -8.53 5.08
C PHE A 96 6.22 -7.98 4.18
N SER A 97 6.34 -8.50 2.96
CA SER A 97 6.87 -7.69 1.86
C SER A 97 5.78 -6.71 1.42
N ILE A 98 6.16 -5.45 1.20
CA ILE A 98 5.22 -4.39 0.83
C ILE A 98 5.67 -3.80 -0.49
N ASP A 99 4.87 -4.02 -1.51
CA ASP A 99 5.04 -3.43 -2.83
C ASP A 99 3.85 -2.51 -3.13
N VAL A 100 4.08 -1.42 -3.87
CA VAL A 100 3.01 -0.55 -4.37
C VAL A 100 3.02 -0.59 -5.88
N VAL A 101 1.85 -0.84 -6.46
CA VAL A 101 1.64 -0.82 -7.90
C VAL A 101 0.66 0.29 -8.29
N HIS A 102 0.87 0.85 -9.47
CA HIS A 102 -0.07 1.74 -10.15
C HIS A 102 -0.41 1.11 -11.49
N MET A 103 -1.68 0.73 -11.64
CA MET A 103 -2.15 -0.14 -12.71
C MET A 103 -3.36 0.44 -13.45
N ASN A 104 -3.43 0.16 -14.75
CA ASN A 104 -4.60 0.45 -15.60
C ASN A 104 -4.87 -0.66 -16.64
N GLY A 105 -4.34 -1.86 -16.38
CA GLY A 105 -4.48 -3.02 -17.25
C GLY A 105 -3.95 -4.28 -16.57
N ALA A 106 -3.62 -5.28 -17.38
CA ALA A 106 -3.09 -6.57 -16.91
C ALA A 106 -1.60 -6.49 -16.55
N GLY A 107 -1.23 -7.13 -15.44
CA GLY A 107 0.15 -7.38 -15.03
C GLY A 107 0.61 -8.81 -15.30
N PRO A 108 1.82 -9.19 -14.82
CA PRO A 108 2.38 -10.52 -15.04
C PRO A 108 1.66 -11.58 -14.20
N LYS A 109 1.47 -12.77 -14.77
CA LYS A 109 0.89 -13.92 -14.07
C LYS A 109 1.76 -14.32 -12.89
N HIS A 110 1.16 -14.58 -11.74
CA HIS A 110 1.89 -15.05 -10.56
C HIS A 110 1.01 -15.85 -9.58
N THR A 111 1.67 -16.55 -8.67
CA THR A 111 1.10 -17.35 -7.59
C THR A 111 1.53 -16.81 -6.24
N HIS A 112 0.60 -16.76 -5.28
CA HIS A 112 0.83 -16.30 -3.90
C HIS A 112 1.03 -17.48 -2.96
N GLY A 113 2.24 -17.66 -2.41
CA GLY A 113 2.54 -18.81 -1.54
C GLY A 113 1.71 -18.83 -0.26
N ARG A 114 1.70 -17.69 0.45
CA ARG A 114 0.99 -17.49 1.73
C ARG A 114 -0.23 -16.57 1.62
N GLY A 115 -0.71 -16.31 0.40
CA GLY A 115 -1.80 -15.38 0.12
C GLY A 115 -1.32 -13.95 -0.08
N GLU A 116 -2.26 -13.03 -0.32
CA GLU A 116 -2.00 -11.61 -0.51
C GLU A 116 -3.15 -10.78 0.07
N ILE A 117 -2.82 -9.69 0.77
CA ILE A 117 -3.78 -8.69 1.22
C ILE A 117 -3.52 -7.39 0.44
N ASN A 118 -4.58 -6.81 -0.11
CA ASN A 118 -4.51 -5.68 -1.02
C ASN A 118 -5.30 -4.49 -0.48
N TRP A 119 -4.67 -3.32 -0.44
CA TRP A 119 -5.36 -2.04 -0.25
C TRP A 119 -5.49 -1.32 -1.60
N CYS A 120 -6.69 -1.34 -2.16
CA CYS A 120 -7.02 -0.85 -3.50
C CYS A 120 -7.60 0.58 -3.45
N VAL A 121 -6.93 1.53 -4.09
CA VAL A 121 -7.33 2.94 -4.15
C VAL A 121 -7.62 3.35 -5.60
N SER A 122 -8.87 3.78 -5.88
CA SER A 122 -9.20 4.38 -7.17
C SER A 122 -8.47 5.70 -7.37
N LEU A 123 -7.77 5.84 -8.49
CA LEU A 123 -7.11 7.10 -8.88
C LEU A 123 -7.90 7.85 -9.96
N SER A 124 -8.55 7.12 -10.88
CA SER A 124 -9.42 7.70 -11.89
C SER A 124 -10.44 6.67 -12.40
N GLY A 125 -11.59 7.15 -12.86
CA GLY A 125 -12.68 6.30 -13.35
C GLY A 125 -13.36 5.50 -12.24
N GLU A 126 -13.91 4.35 -12.60
CA GLU A 126 -14.55 3.38 -11.70
C GLU A 126 -13.77 2.05 -11.78
N PRO A 127 -12.50 2.03 -11.33
CA PRO A 127 -11.64 0.90 -11.56
C PRO A 127 -12.01 -0.27 -10.67
N THR A 128 -11.85 -1.48 -11.20
CA THR A 128 -11.90 -2.73 -10.43
C THR A 128 -10.57 -3.46 -10.53
N PHE A 129 -10.16 -4.13 -9.45
CA PHE A 129 -9.02 -5.04 -9.41
C PHE A 129 -9.53 -6.48 -9.37
N ASP A 130 -9.29 -7.22 -10.44
CA ASP A 130 -9.84 -8.58 -10.65
C ASP A 130 -11.36 -8.65 -10.39
N GLY A 131 -12.07 -7.60 -10.81
CA GLY A 131 -13.53 -7.46 -10.65
C GLY A 131 -13.98 -6.88 -9.30
N HIS A 132 -13.07 -6.64 -8.35
CA HIS A 132 -13.40 -6.08 -7.04
C HIS A 132 -13.31 -4.54 -7.04
N PRO A 133 -14.24 -3.82 -6.38
CA PRO A 133 -14.17 -2.37 -6.24
C PRO A 133 -13.02 -1.93 -5.30
N PRO A 134 -12.71 -0.63 -5.23
CA PRO A 134 -11.72 -0.09 -4.29
C PRO A 134 -12.03 -0.46 -2.82
N GLY A 135 -10.98 -0.67 -2.02
CA GLY A 135 -11.06 -1.15 -0.64
C GLY A 135 -10.09 -2.30 -0.37
N TRP A 136 -10.42 -3.14 0.61
CA TRP A 136 -9.67 -4.37 0.89
C TRP A 136 -10.02 -5.45 -0.13
N VAL A 137 -9.01 -6.13 -0.67
CA VAL A 137 -9.15 -7.37 -1.45
C VAL A 137 -8.19 -8.41 -0.87
N VAL A 138 -8.62 -9.66 -0.72
CA VAL A 138 -7.80 -10.75 -0.16
C VAL A 138 -7.75 -11.89 -1.15
N LEU A 139 -6.55 -12.43 -1.38
CA LEU A 139 -6.31 -13.61 -2.18
C LEU A 139 -5.78 -14.72 -1.28
N PRO A 140 -6.39 -15.92 -1.30
CA PRO A 140 -6.00 -17.00 -0.40
C PRO A 140 -4.64 -17.60 -0.77
N PRO A 141 -4.00 -18.34 0.15
CA PRO A 141 -2.78 -19.09 -0.12
C PRO A 141 -2.91 -20.01 -1.34
N GLY A 142 -1.86 -20.09 -2.15
CA GLY A 142 -1.79 -20.91 -3.37
C GLY A 142 -2.58 -20.36 -4.56
N SER A 143 -3.27 -19.23 -4.43
CA SER A 143 -4.00 -18.61 -5.55
C SER A 143 -3.06 -18.14 -6.66
N THR A 144 -3.51 -18.25 -7.91
CA THR A 144 -2.78 -17.83 -9.11
C THR A 144 -3.66 -16.96 -9.97
N HIS A 145 -3.13 -15.83 -10.44
CA HIS A 145 -3.91 -14.89 -11.26
C HIS A 145 -3.05 -14.10 -12.25
N VAL A 146 -3.74 -13.37 -13.14
CA VAL A 146 -3.18 -12.28 -13.95
C VAL A 146 -3.80 -11.01 -13.38
N PRO A 147 -3.09 -10.27 -12.50
CA PRO A 147 -3.67 -9.12 -11.81
C PRO A 147 -4.14 -8.11 -12.85
N THR A 148 -5.41 -7.72 -12.82
CA THR A 148 -5.98 -6.85 -13.85
C THR A 148 -6.75 -5.71 -13.23
N VAL A 149 -6.37 -4.49 -13.60
CA VAL A 149 -7.21 -3.30 -13.37
C VAL A 149 -7.99 -2.96 -14.64
N ALA A 150 -9.29 -2.79 -14.51
CA ALA A 150 -10.19 -2.42 -15.61
C ALA A 150 -11.12 -1.28 -15.18
N GLY A 151 -11.53 -0.42 -16.13
CA GLY A 151 -12.50 0.66 -15.89
C GLY A 151 -11.91 1.96 -15.33
N GLY A 152 -10.58 2.08 -15.27
CA GLY A 152 -9.90 3.26 -14.74
C GLY A 152 -8.45 2.98 -14.37
N GLU A 153 -7.91 3.77 -13.44
CA GLU A 153 -6.58 3.58 -12.87
C GLU A 153 -6.67 3.35 -11.37
N MET A 154 -5.83 2.44 -10.85
CA MET A 154 -5.81 2.09 -9.44
C MET A 154 -4.38 2.07 -8.91
N MET A 155 -4.20 2.57 -7.69
CA MET A 155 -3.03 2.28 -6.87
C MET A 155 -3.37 1.13 -5.94
N ILE A 156 -2.50 0.13 -5.86
CA ILE A 156 -2.71 -1.02 -4.99
C ILE A 156 -1.47 -1.21 -4.11
N VAL A 157 -1.67 -1.33 -2.80
CA VAL A 157 -0.63 -1.76 -1.87
C VAL A 157 -0.76 -3.26 -1.67
N TYR A 158 0.29 -4.00 -2.01
CA TYR A 158 0.39 -5.44 -1.80
C TYR A 158 1.08 -5.70 -0.46
N LEU A 159 0.40 -6.40 0.46
CA LEU A 159 0.98 -6.97 1.67
C LEU A 159 1.09 -8.48 1.49
N LEU A 160 2.31 -8.95 1.23
CA LEU A 160 2.64 -10.35 0.94
C LEU A 160 3.29 -11.00 2.18
N PRO A 161 2.61 -11.91 2.91
CA PRO A 161 3.21 -12.62 4.04
C PRO A 161 4.47 -13.40 3.62
N GLY A 162 5.59 -13.17 4.30
CA GLY A 162 6.90 -13.72 3.95
C GLY A 162 7.49 -13.22 2.63
N GLY A 163 6.76 -12.38 1.88
CA GLY A 163 7.12 -11.97 0.52
C GLY A 163 7.06 -13.10 -0.50
N GLU A 164 6.25 -14.14 -0.27
CA GLU A 164 6.19 -15.34 -1.09
C GLU A 164 5.30 -15.15 -2.33
N VAL A 165 5.95 -14.86 -3.47
CA VAL A 165 5.31 -14.74 -4.79
C VAL A 165 6.16 -15.42 -5.86
N GLU A 166 5.52 -16.16 -6.76
CA GLU A 166 6.15 -16.85 -7.90
C GLU A 166 5.56 -16.35 -9.22
N PHE A 167 6.40 -15.84 -10.12
CA PHE A 167 5.98 -15.34 -11.45
C PHE A 167 6.06 -16.43 -12.53
N HIS A 168 5.15 -16.38 -13.51
CA HIS A 168 5.00 -17.37 -14.60
C HIS A 168 5.06 -16.76 -16.01
#